data_AF-A0A0F9VMT0-F1
#
_entry.id   AF-A0A0F9VMT0-F1
#
_cell.length_a   1.000
_cell.length_b   1.000
_cell.length_c   1.000
_cell.angle_alpha   90.00
_cell.angle_beta   90.00
_cell.angle_gamma   90.00
#
_symmetry.space_group_name_H-M   'P 1'
#
loop_
_entity.id
_entity.type
_entity.pdbx_description
1 polymer ?
#
loop_
_entity_poly.entity_id
_entity_poly.type
_entity_poly.pdbx_seq_one_letter_code
_entity_poly.pdbx_strand_id
1 'polypeptide(L)'
;MIKYAIALLFSVSIMNAQDIVTTQTSVDVGDVFEIGKPETNKYKHIDFPRENFIIKRGGIANYRQAHGEKVVVTAVKEKKDGTTQIKIKRNDGGRFFGSHTVVTADFKEAIDSGELQAL
;
A
#
# COMPACT_ATOMS: atom_id res chain seq x y z
N MET A 1 64.45 15.81 20.38
CA MET A 1 63.41 16.55 19.64
C MET A 1 62.94 15.68 18.48
N ILE A 2 61.62 15.54 18.31
CA ILE A 2 60.92 15.27 17.04
C ILE A 2 61.03 13.82 16.50
N LYS A 3 59.96 13.11 16.08
CA LYS A 3 58.50 13.25 16.10
C LYS A 3 57.97 11.81 15.94
N TYR A 4 56.99 11.41 16.74
CA TYR A 4 56.29 10.13 16.57
C TYR A 4 55.48 10.16 15.26
N ALA A 5 55.75 9.23 14.35
CA ALA A 5 54.94 9.03 13.16
C ALA A 5 53.94 7.90 13.42
N ILE A 6 52.75 8.26 13.90
CA ILE A 6 51.61 7.34 14.01
C ILE A 6 50.78 7.55 12.74
N ALA A 7 50.90 6.61 11.80
CA ALA A 7 50.04 6.55 10.63
C ALA A 7 48.68 5.98 11.06
N LEU A 8 47.69 6.86 11.19
CA LEU A 8 46.32 6.51 11.55
C LEU A 8 45.53 6.28 10.26
N LEU A 9 45.39 5.02 9.85
CA LEU A 9 44.54 4.62 8.72
C LEU A 9 43.07 4.65 9.16
N PHE A 10 42.38 5.75 8.87
CA PHE A 10 40.92 5.84 8.96
C PHE A 10 40.29 5.04 7.81
N SER A 11 39.88 3.80 8.08
CA SER A 11 38.98 3.07 7.18
C SER A 11 37.56 3.61 7.37
N VAL A 12 37.11 4.44 6.44
CA VAL A 12 35.71 4.90 6.37
C VAL A 12 34.85 3.72 5.89
N SER A 13 34.12 3.12 6.82
CA SER A 13 33.08 2.14 6.50
C SER A 13 31.88 2.88 5.91
N ILE A 14 31.71 2.77 4.59
CA ILE A 14 30.49 3.23 3.92
C ILE A 14 29.36 2.26 4.32
N MET A 15 28.59 2.65 5.32
CA MET A 15 27.33 1.97 5.66
C MET A 15 26.33 2.24 4.55
N ASN A 16 26.11 1.26 3.68
CA ASN A 16 24.95 1.26 2.81
C ASN A 16 23.73 1.00 3.70
N ALA A 17 22.89 2.02 3.91
CA ALA A 17 21.55 1.81 4.44
C ALA A 17 20.78 1.01 3.38
N GLN A 18 20.61 -0.29 3.60
CA GLN A 18 19.64 -1.07 2.84
C GLN A 18 18.27 -0.64 3.35
N ASP A 19 17.49 0.02 2.50
CA ASP A 19 16.07 0.26 2.75
C ASP A 19 15.41 -1.09 3.03
N ILE A 20 15.07 -1.32 4.28
CA ILE A 20 14.28 -2.48 4.69
C ILE A 20 12.90 -2.25 4.08
N VAL A 21 12.66 -2.81 2.89
CA VAL A 21 11.30 -3.07 2.44
C VAL A 21 10.75 -4.11 3.41
N THR A 22 10.12 -3.62 4.48
CA THR A 22 9.35 -4.45 5.39
C THR A 22 8.20 -5.02 4.56
N THR A 23 8.39 -6.19 3.96
CA THR A 23 7.30 -6.95 3.35
C THR A 23 6.37 -7.33 4.48
N GLN A 24 5.37 -6.48 4.72
CA GLN A 24 4.38 -6.67 5.77
C GLN A 24 3.64 -7.97 5.44
N THR A 25 3.95 -9.01 6.21
CA THR A 25 3.64 -10.40 5.84
C THR A 25 2.29 -10.84 6.37
N SER A 26 1.76 -10.10 7.33
CA SER A 26 0.45 -10.31 7.95
C SER A 26 -0.36 -9.03 7.89
N VAL A 27 -1.68 -9.21 7.82
CA VAL A 27 -2.66 -8.12 7.85
C VAL A 27 -3.79 -8.53 8.78
N ASP A 28 -4.15 -7.62 9.67
CA ASP A 28 -5.20 -7.80 10.65
C ASP A 28 -6.36 -6.83 10.41
N VAL A 29 -7.52 -7.18 10.96
CA VAL A 29 -8.68 -6.28 10.91
C VAL A 29 -8.42 -5.09 11.83
N GLY A 30 -8.55 -3.88 11.29
CA GLY A 30 -8.23 -2.63 11.98
C GLY A 30 -6.94 -1.97 11.50
N ASP A 31 -6.10 -2.68 10.74
CA ASP A 31 -4.90 -2.10 10.15
C ASP A 31 -5.26 -0.97 9.18
N VAL A 32 -4.44 0.08 9.19
CA VAL A 32 -4.61 1.26 8.34
C VAL A 32 -3.48 1.32 7.33
N PHE A 33 -3.86 1.53 6.07
CA PHE A 33 -2.96 1.65 4.94
C PHE A 33 -3.26 2.92 4.16
N GLU A 34 -2.33 3.34 3.32
CA GLU A 34 -2.53 4.36 2.30
C GLU A 34 -2.63 3.71 0.92
N ILE A 35 -3.56 4.17 0.09
CA ILE A 35 -3.61 3.75 -1.31
C ILE A 35 -2.51 4.49 -2.07
N GLY A 36 -1.51 3.75 -2.52
CA GLY A 36 -0.41 4.27 -3.32
C GLY A 36 -0.77 4.43 -4.79
N LYS A 37 0.25 4.69 -5.62
CA LYS A 37 0.07 4.91 -7.05
C LYS A 37 0.12 3.56 -7.78
N PRO A 38 -0.80 3.28 -8.71
CA PRO A 38 -0.70 2.09 -9.52
C PRO A 38 0.53 2.15 -10.42
N GLU A 39 1.17 1.01 -10.64
CA GLU A 39 2.28 0.88 -11.60
C GLU A 39 1.85 1.22 -13.03
N THR A 40 0.57 1.00 -13.33
CA THR A 40 -0.03 1.28 -14.64
C THR A 40 -1.05 2.42 -14.56
N ASN A 41 -1.75 2.70 -15.67
CA ASN A 41 -2.83 3.69 -15.68
C ASN A 41 -4.04 3.31 -14.82
N LYS A 42 -4.12 2.06 -14.32
CA LYS A 42 -5.24 1.54 -13.53
C LYS A 42 -4.73 0.67 -12.39
N TYR A 43 -5.49 0.66 -11.30
CA TYR A 43 -5.29 -0.31 -10.22
C TYR A 43 -5.62 -1.71 -10.72
N LYS A 44 -4.75 -2.66 -10.40
CA LYS A 44 -4.85 -4.07 -10.78
C LYS A 44 -5.07 -4.96 -9.56
N HIS A 45 -4.55 -4.56 -8.40
CA HIS A 45 -4.54 -5.37 -7.19
C HIS A 45 -5.54 -4.85 -6.14
N ILE A 46 -6.01 -3.62 -6.28
CA ILE A 46 -7.23 -3.12 -5.64
C ILE A 46 -8.41 -3.20 -6.62
N ASP A 47 -9.43 -3.98 -6.25
CA ASP A 47 -10.64 -4.25 -7.04
C ASP A 47 -11.61 -3.06 -6.99
N PHE A 48 -11.27 -1.97 -7.66
CA PHE A 48 -12.21 -0.86 -7.80
C PHE A 48 -13.39 -1.25 -8.72
N PRO A 49 -14.62 -0.82 -8.38
CA PRO A 49 -15.79 -1.05 -9.22
C PRO A 49 -15.58 -0.45 -10.62
N ARG A 50 -16.09 -1.13 -11.65
CA ARG A 50 -16.00 -0.59 -13.03
C ARG A 50 -16.82 0.70 -13.13
N GLU A 51 -16.40 1.56 -14.05
CA GLU A 51 -17.00 2.88 -14.29
C GLU A 51 -18.53 2.83 -14.42
N ASN A 52 -19.07 1.87 -15.19
CA ASN A 52 -20.51 1.70 -15.34
C ASN A 52 -21.23 1.42 -14.01
N PHE A 53 -20.63 0.67 -13.08
CA PHE A 53 -21.24 0.40 -11.77
C PHE A 53 -21.18 1.63 -10.86
N ILE A 54 -20.12 2.43 -10.97
CA ILE A 54 -19.99 3.69 -10.26
C ILE A 54 -21.07 4.66 -10.74
N ILE A 55 -21.17 4.89 -12.05
CA ILE A 55 -22.11 5.85 -12.66
C ILE A 55 -23.56 5.42 -12.40
N LYS A 56 -23.91 4.14 -12.54
CA LYS A 56 -25.27 3.63 -12.27
C LYS A 56 -25.71 3.84 -10.82
N ARG A 57 -24.78 3.99 -9.87
CA ARG A 57 -25.04 4.28 -8.46
C ARG A 57 -24.92 5.76 -8.12
N GLY A 58 -24.80 6.65 -9.11
CA GLY A 58 -24.67 8.10 -8.93
C GLY A 58 -23.28 8.56 -8.48
N GLY A 59 -22.26 7.71 -8.64
CA GLY A 59 -20.88 8.05 -8.32
C GLY A 59 -20.12 8.69 -9.48
N ILE A 60 -18.89 9.13 -9.21
CA ILE A 60 -17.96 9.72 -10.20
C ILE A 60 -16.74 8.80 -10.34
N ALA A 61 -16.50 8.27 -11.54
CA ALA A 61 -15.43 7.31 -11.82
C ALA A 61 -14.05 7.97 -11.95
N ASN A 62 -13.59 8.63 -10.89
CA ASN A 62 -12.28 9.27 -10.84
C ASN A 62 -11.28 8.43 -10.03
N TYR A 63 -10.65 7.46 -10.68
CA TYR A 63 -9.66 6.56 -10.05
C TYR A 63 -8.43 7.29 -9.50
N ARG A 64 -8.12 8.49 -10.00
CA ARG A 64 -7.01 9.30 -9.48
C ARG A 64 -7.25 9.79 -8.05
N GLN A 65 -8.50 9.92 -7.62
CA GLN A 65 -8.85 10.33 -6.25
C GLN A 65 -8.62 9.23 -5.21
N ALA A 66 -8.44 7.98 -5.63
CA ALA A 66 -8.12 6.90 -4.71
C ALA A 66 -6.70 7.02 -4.16
N HIS A 67 -5.78 7.62 -4.92
CA HIS A 67 -4.39 7.80 -4.50
C HIS A 67 -4.27 8.74 -3.30
N GLY A 68 -3.52 8.32 -2.28
CA GLY A 68 -3.32 9.03 -1.02
C GLY A 68 -4.45 8.87 -0.01
N GLU A 69 -5.48 8.09 -0.34
CA GLU A 69 -6.59 7.84 0.58
C GLU A 69 -6.19 6.83 1.64
N LYS A 70 -6.44 7.16 2.91
CA LYS A 70 -6.23 6.24 4.03
C LYS A 70 -7.40 5.28 4.13
N VAL A 71 -7.09 4.00 4.24
CA VAL A 71 -8.08 2.92 4.28
C VAL A 71 -7.82 2.01 5.46
N VAL A 72 -8.89 1.46 6.01
CA VAL A 72 -8.84 0.51 7.13
C VAL A 72 -9.34 -0.85 6.68
N VAL A 73 -8.64 -1.89 7.11
CA VAL A 73 -9.01 -3.29 6.87
C VAL A 73 -10.21 -3.65 7.74
N THR A 74 -11.25 -4.17 7.11
CA THR A 74 -12.52 -4.56 7.75
C THR A 74 -12.74 -6.06 7.78
N ALA A 75 -12.08 -6.79 6.89
CA ALA A 75 -12.09 -8.25 6.87
C ALA A 75 -10.85 -8.76 6.15
N VAL A 76 -10.34 -9.90 6.61
CA VAL A 76 -9.26 -10.66 5.98
C VAL A 76 -9.82 -12.03 5.63
N LYS A 77 -9.57 -12.50 4.41
CA LYS A 77 -10.03 -13.79 3.92
C LYS A 77 -8.95 -14.46 3.10
N GLU A 78 -8.50 -15.60 3.57
CA GLU A 78 -7.69 -16.52 2.78
C GLU A 78 -8.57 -17.28 1.78
N LYS A 79 -8.14 -17.30 0.53
CA LYS A 79 -8.77 -18.10 -0.52
C LYS A 79 -8.12 -19.49 -0.59
N LYS A 80 -8.81 -20.42 -1.25
CA LYS A 80 -8.35 -21.80 -1.43
C LYS A 80 -7.05 -21.93 -2.24
N ASP A 81 -6.71 -20.90 -3.01
CA ASP A 81 -5.47 -20.80 -3.80
C ASP A 81 -4.27 -20.27 -2.99
N GLY A 82 -4.48 -19.93 -1.70
CA GLY A 82 -3.46 -19.33 -0.84
C GLY A 82 -3.36 -17.81 -0.94
N THR A 83 -4.18 -17.16 -1.77
CA THR A 83 -4.21 -15.67 -1.84
C THR A 83 -4.94 -15.08 -0.65
N THR A 84 -4.40 -13.98 -0.11
CA THR A 84 -5.01 -13.23 0.99
C THR A 84 -5.80 -12.06 0.42
N GLN A 85 -7.13 -12.16 0.44
CA GLN A 85 -8.02 -11.07 0.05
C GLN A 85 -8.44 -10.27 1.28
N ILE A 86 -8.25 -8.96 1.22
CA ILE A 86 -8.71 -8.03 2.25
C ILE A 86 -9.90 -7.22 1.75
N LYS A 87 -10.75 -6.79 2.68
CA LYS A 87 -11.79 -5.78 2.45
C LYS A 87 -11.37 -4.49 3.13
N ILE A 88 -11.33 -3.42 2.37
CA ILE A 88 -10.94 -2.10 2.86
C ILE A 88 -12.07 -1.09 2.71
N LYS A 89 -12.18 -0.19 3.69
CA LYS A 89 -13.05 0.99 3.64
C LYS A 89 -12.21 2.24 3.85
N ARG A 90 -12.68 3.40 3.38
CA ARG A 90 -12.01 4.67 3.68
C ARG A 90 -12.02 4.93 5.19
N ASN A 91 -10.89 5.36 5.72
CA ASN A 91 -10.72 5.64 7.14
C ASN A 91 -11.54 6.88 7.57
N ASP A 92 -11.78 7.81 6.64
CA ASP A 92 -12.63 9.00 6.85
C ASP A 92 -14.14 8.70 6.89
N GLY A 93 -14.55 7.43 6.69
CA GLY A 93 -15.96 7.01 6.64
C GLY A 93 -16.67 7.35 5.33
N GLY A 94 -15.97 7.98 4.38
CA GLY A 94 -16.45 8.29 3.05
C GLY A 94 -16.64 7.04 2.19
N ARG A 95 -17.14 7.28 0.97
CA ARG A 95 -17.32 6.24 -0.05
C ARG A 95 -16.25 6.38 -1.13
N PHE A 96 -15.75 5.27 -1.64
CA PHE A 96 -15.03 5.23 -2.90
C PHE A 96 -15.96 5.67 -4.03
N PHE A 97 -15.47 6.62 -4.83
CA PHE A 97 -16.20 7.16 -5.98
C PHE A 97 -17.62 7.66 -5.65
N GLY A 98 -17.84 8.10 -4.40
CA GLY A 98 -19.14 8.57 -3.90
C GLY A 98 -20.22 7.49 -3.73
N SER A 99 -19.96 6.23 -4.10
CA SER A 99 -20.99 5.20 -4.25
C SER A 99 -20.70 3.88 -3.53
N HIS A 100 -19.44 3.49 -3.36
CA HIS A 100 -19.06 2.18 -2.80
C HIS A 100 -18.36 2.37 -1.46
N THR A 101 -18.86 1.75 -0.39
CA THR A 101 -18.29 1.88 0.95
C THR A 101 -17.08 0.98 1.19
N VAL A 102 -17.04 -0.17 0.51
CA VAL A 102 -16.04 -1.22 0.69
C VAL A 102 -15.57 -1.71 -0.67
N VAL A 103 -14.27 -1.94 -0.81
CA VAL A 103 -13.65 -2.60 -1.96
C VAL A 103 -12.76 -3.74 -1.47
N THR A 104 -12.45 -4.67 -2.37
CA THR A 104 -11.51 -5.77 -2.08
C THR A 104 -10.13 -5.45 -2.64
N ALA A 105 -9.09 -6.04 -2.07
CA ALA A 105 -7.76 -6.04 -2.63
C ALA A 105 -7.08 -7.39 -2.39
N ASP A 106 -6.17 -7.77 -3.29
CA ASP A 106 -5.19 -8.82 -3.02
C ASP A 106 -4.07 -8.21 -2.17
N PHE A 107 -3.99 -8.59 -0.90
CA PHE A 107 -3.09 -7.92 0.05
C PHE A 107 -1.63 -8.01 -0.38
N LYS A 108 -1.19 -9.22 -0.74
CA LYS A 108 0.21 -9.46 -1.07
C LYS A 108 0.60 -8.67 -2.30
N GLU A 109 -0.17 -8.81 -3.37
CA GLU A 109 0.15 -8.15 -4.63
C GLU A 109 -0.05 -6.63 -4.57
N ALA A 110 -1.00 -6.13 -3.78
CA ALA A 110 -1.21 -4.69 -3.61
C ALA A 110 -0.06 -4.03 -2.83
N ILE A 111 0.50 -4.71 -1.82
CA ILE A 111 1.72 -4.26 -1.13
C ILE A 111 2.92 -4.33 -2.08
N ASP A 112 3.11 -5.46 -2.76
CA ASP A 112 4.26 -5.71 -3.63
C ASP A 112 4.30 -4.73 -4.83
N SER A 113 3.14 -4.33 -5.37
CA SER A 113 3.01 -3.32 -6.45
C SER A 113 3.02 -1.87 -5.97
N GLY A 114 2.97 -1.63 -4.66
CA GLY A 114 2.86 -0.30 -4.08
C GLY A 114 1.49 0.36 -4.24
N GLU A 115 0.46 -0.37 -4.70
CA GLU A 115 -0.94 0.08 -4.68
C GLU A 115 -1.49 0.25 -3.27
N LEU A 116 -0.94 -0.51 -2.31
CA LEU A 116 -1.20 -0.38 -0.88
C LEU A 116 0.13 -0.13 -0.16
N GLN A 117 0.16 0.83 0.75
CA GLN A 117 1.37 1.20 1.48
C GLN A 117 1.07 1.23 2.98
N ALA A 118 1.95 0.60 3.76
CA ALA A 118 1.90 0.65 5.21
C ALA A 118 2.15 2.09 5.69
N LEU A 119 1.38 2.54 6.69
CA LEU A 119 1.57 3.84 7.34
C LEU A 119 2.47 3.77 8.58
#